data_AF-A0A9E5S0Y4-F1
#
_entry.id   AF-A0A9E5S0Y4-F1
#
_cell.length_a   1.000
_cell.length_b   1.000
_cell.length_c   1.000
_cell.angle_alpha   90.00
_cell.angle_beta   90.00
_cell.angle_gamma   90.00
#
_symmetry.space_group_name_H-M   'P 1'
#
loop_
_entity.id
_entity.type
_entity.pdbx_description
1 polymer ?
#
loop_
_entity_poly.entity_id
_entity_poly.type
_entity_poly.pdbx_seq_one_letter_code
_entity_poly.pdbx_strand_id
1 'polypeptide(L)'
;MTTALSPYTTSTPTLENIKEDIQDYEEELAIIPLSPLLPYSLTPPLSLLIFGISVFLVTVPVFIEAPLVRTLPWISVALTGFWVWLSLFLMSRSNTYVWGDLLFGFSWSWLTGSIYWGWLRWEPLWHLPIEAIALPFAIWCLWRGWGKVGNWFYLGSLFGTVLTDVYFYLTNLMPYWRQIMNVEAEIVPSILKAALVQVQTPLGQLWALILGVLLLSVGFLPLARQQNHWYAFGGAVLSTILVDTLFLLAAVFA
;
A
#
# COMPACT_ATOMS: atom_id res chain seq x y z
N MET A 1 -22.20 85.06 15.74
CA MET A 1 -20.91 85.76 15.89
C MET A 1 -20.35 85.25 17.21
N THR A 2 -19.20 84.61 17.32
CA THR A 2 -17.91 84.87 16.72
C THR A 2 -17.06 83.61 16.86
N THR A 3 -16.33 83.28 15.81
CA THR A 3 -15.31 82.22 15.74
C THR A 3 -14.15 82.57 16.68
N ALA A 4 -13.67 81.60 17.46
CA ALA A 4 -12.37 81.70 18.12
C ALA A 4 -11.61 80.38 17.93
N LEU A 5 -10.61 80.43 17.04
CA LEU A 5 -9.57 79.41 16.90
C LEU A 5 -8.66 79.46 18.13
N SER A 6 -8.37 78.31 18.72
CA SER A 6 -7.32 78.14 19.74
C SER A 6 -6.13 77.40 19.11
N PRO A 7 -4.88 77.73 19.48
CA PRO A 7 -3.70 77.44 18.67
C PRO A 7 -3.22 75.98 18.77
N TYR A 8 -2.71 75.46 17.65
CA TYR A 8 -1.89 74.27 17.59
C TYR A 8 -0.73 74.41 18.59
N THR A 9 -0.72 73.56 19.61
CA THR A 9 0.43 73.41 20.51
C THR A 9 1.21 72.21 20.00
N THR A 10 2.35 72.45 19.35
CA THR A 10 3.29 71.39 18.98
C THR A 10 3.99 70.92 20.25
N SER A 11 3.48 69.87 20.89
CA SER A 11 4.19 69.17 21.95
C SER A 11 5.25 68.27 21.33
N THR A 12 6.51 68.70 21.37
CA THR A 12 7.66 67.82 21.11
C THR A 12 7.63 66.71 22.17
N PRO A 13 7.54 65.43 21.81
CA PRO A 13 7.54 64.36 22.80
C PRO A 13 8.89 64.35 23.53
N THR A 14 8.85 64.45 24.86
CA THR A 14 10.01 64.26 25.71
C THR A 14 10.46 62.80 25.65
N LEU A 15 11.75 62.56 25.86
CA LEU A 15 12.37 61.23 25.80
C LEU A 15 11.71 60.22 26.77
N GLU A 16 11.06 60.71 27.82
CA GLU A 16 10.28 59.92 28.78
C GLU A 16 8.97 59.38 28.16
N ASN A 17 8.22 60.20 27.41
CA ASN A 17 7.00 59.74 26.72
C ASN A 17 7.31 58.64 25.69
N ILE A 18 8.47 58.71 25.02
CA ILE A 18 8.88 57.67 24.06
C ILE A 18 9.21 56.35 24.78
N LYS A 19 9.77 56.42 25.99
CA LYS A 19 10.06 55.22 26.80
C LYS A 19 8.82 54.56 27.35
N GLU A 20 7.84 55.35 27.82
CA GLU A 20 6.55 54.80 28.27
C GLU A 20 5.79 54.15 27.11
N ASP A 21 5.74 54.80 25.93
CA ASP A 21 5.06 54.24 24.76
C ASP A 21 5.73 52.93 24.29
N ILE A 22 7.08 52.88 24.21
CA ILE A 22 7.81 51.65 23.86
C ILE A 22 7.58 50.54 24.88
N GLN A 23 7.48 50.86 26.17
CA GLN A 23 7.28 49.88 27.22
C GLN A 23 5.85 49.33 27.24
N ASP A 24 4.86 50.15 26.89
CA ASP A 24 3.46 49.75 26.70
C ASP A 24 3.31 48.85 25.45
N TYR A 25 4.03 49.15 24.35
CA TYR A 25 4.11 48.25 23.19
C TYR A 25 4.82 46.94 23.50
N GLU A 26 5.88 46.93 24.33
CA GLU A 26 6.57 45.70 24.75
C GLU A 26 5.69 44.84 25.67
N GLU A 27 4.89 45.42 26.57
CA GLU A 27 3.92 44.68 27.38
C GLU A 27 2.74 44.15 26.53
N GLU A 28 2.26 44.92 25.55
CA GLU A 28 1.19 44.46 24.63
C GLU A 28 1.67 43.36 23.67
N LEU A 29 2.94 43.40 23.21
CA LEU A 29 3.57 42.32 22.44
C LEU A 29 3.87 41.08 23.29
N ALA A 30 4.14 41.24 24.59
CA ALA A 30 4.38 40.13 25.52
C ALA A 30 3.09 39.38 25.91
N ILE A 31 1.92 39.98 25.71
CA ILE A 31 0.59 39.40 26.01
C ILE A 31 -0.14 38.95 24.73
N ILE A 32 0.56 38.82 23.60
CA ILE A 32 0.04 37.97 22.51
C ILE A 32 0.38 36.53 22.90
N PRO A 33 -0.60 35.68 23.29
CA PRO A 33 -0.32 34.26 23.36
C PRO A 33 0.05 33.85 21.94
N LEU A 34 1.34 33.56 21.74
CA LEU A 34 1.85 32.94 20.53
C LEU A 34 1.19 31.55 20.47
N SER A 35 -0.02 31.53 19.93
CA SER A 35 -0.71 30.32 19.53
C SER A 35 0.31 29.54 18.71
N PRO A 36 0.55 28.24 18.98
CA PRO A 36 1.34 27.45 18.07
C PRO A 36 0.50 27.27 16.81
N LEU A 37 0.56 28.24 15.89
CA LEU A 37 -0.06 28.21 14.56
C LEU A 37 0.68 27.24 13.63
N LEU A 38 1.27 26.18 14.19
CA LEU A 38 1.82 25.10 13.42
C LEU A 38 1.41 23.73 14.01
N PRO A 39 0.16 23.26 13.82
CA PRO A 39 -0.18 21.88 14.10
C PRO A 39 -0.28 21.12 12.76
N TYR A 40 0.86 20.93 12.09
CA TYR A 40 0.95 19.79 11.18
C TYR A 40 2.35 19.22 11.32
N SER A 41 2.47 18.19 12.15
CA SER A 41 3.65 17.32 12.10
C SER A 41 3.79 16.84 10.64
N LEU A 42 4.89 17.19 9.98
CA LEU A 42 5.24 16.71 8.64
C LEU A 42 5.38 15.16 8.57
N THR A 43 5.25 14.47 9.70
CA THR A 43 5.22 13.01 9.77
C THR A 43 3.85 12.49 9.35
N PRO A 44 3.75 11.68 8.28
CA PRO A 44 2.49 11.06 7.90
C PRO A 44 1.96 10.18 9.05
N PRO A 45 0.64 10.04 9.20
CA PRO A 45 0.07 9.15 10.21
C PRO A 45 0.56 7.72 9.96
N LEU A 46 0.85 6.99 11.05
CA LEU A 46 1.38 5.61 10.98
C LEU A 46 0.56 4.71 10.04
N SER A 47 -0.77 4.82 10.07
CA SER A 47 -1.67 4.06 9.19
C SER A 47 -1.40 4.32 7.71
N LEU A 48 -1.13 5.58 7.31
CA LEU A 48 -0.82 5.92 5.92
C LEU A 48 0.54 5.36 5.50
N LEU A 49 1.51 5.33 6.42
CA LEU A 49 2.81 4.69 6.17
C LEU A 49 2.66 3.18 6.02
N ILE A 50 1.83 2.53 6.84
CA ILE A 50 1.49 1.10 6.71
C ILE A 50 0.82 0.83 5.36
N PHE A 51 -0.11 1.67 4.95
CA PHE A 51 -0.73 1.56 3.63
C PHE A 51 0.30 1.66 2.51
N GLY A 52 1.17 2.68 2.53
CA GLY A 52 2.21 2.87 1.52
C GLY A 52 3.19 1.69 1.47
N ILE A 53 3.62 1.16 2.62
CA ILE A 53 4.48 -0.02 2.68
C ILE A 53 3.75 -1.27 2.22
N SER A 54 2.45 -1.41 2.51
CA SER A 54 1.65 -2.54 2.01
C SER A 54 1.55 -2.51 0.49
N VAL A 55 1.31 -1.34 -0.11
CA VAL A 55 1.34 -1.17 -1.57
C VAL A 55 2.72 -1.55 -2.12
N PHE A 56 3.79 -1.08 -1.49
CA PHE A 56 5.17 -1.44 -1.89
C PHE A 56 5.41 -2.95 -1.84
N LEU A 57 5.05 -3.60 -0.74
CA LEU A 57 5.30 -5.03 -0.50
C LEU A 57 4.48 -5.96 -1.41
N VAL A 58 3.41 -5.49 -2.03
CA VAL A 58 2.70 -6.26 -3.07
C VAL A 58 3.28 -5.97 -4.45
N THR A 59 3.64 -4.72 -4.75
CA THR A 59 3.94 -4.28 -6.13
C THR A 59 5.39 -4.52 -6.53
N VAL A 60 6.35 -4.10 -5.71
CA VAL A 60 7.78 -4.15 -6.06
C VAL A 60 8.33 -5.57 -6.01
N PRO A 61 8.00 -6.41 -5.01
CA PRO A 61 8.47 -7.78 -4.95
C PRO A 61 8.14 -8.62 -6.18
N VAL A 62 7.02 -8.37 -6.87
CA VAL A 62 6.68 -9.10 -8.11
C VAL A 62 7.80 -9.01 -9.15
N PHE A 63 8.46 -7.86 -9.28
CA PHE A 63 9.56 -7.66 -10.24
C PHE A 63 10.89 -8.28 -9.81
N ILE A 64 11.03 -8.66 -8.53
CA ILE A 64 12.23 -9.27 -7.97
C ILE A 64 12.05 -10.78 -7.87
N GLU A 65 10.93 -11.21 -7.29
CA GLU A 65 10.59 -12.61 -7.06
C GLU A 65 10.34 -13.33 -8.37
N ALA A 66 9.58 -12.75 -9.32
CA ALA A 66 9.25 -13.44 -10.55
C ALA A 66 10.48 -13.83 -11.39
N PRO A 67 11.54 -13.01 -11.54
CA PRO A 67 12.80 -13.47 -12.14
C PRO A 67 13.59 -14.45 -11.26
N LEU A 68 13.62 -14.20 -9.95
CA LEU A 68 14.40 -15.00 -9.00
C LEU A 68 13.93 -16.45 -8.95
N VAL A 69 12.62 -16.69 -8.91
CA VAL A 69 12.04 -18.04 -8.91
C VAL A 69 12.27 -18.79 -10.22
N ARG A 70 12.57 -18.11 -11.34
CA ARG A 70 12.92 -18.81 -12.60
C ARG A 70 14.37 -19.28 -12.63
N THR A 71 15.28 -18.50 -12.04
CA THR A 71 16.72 -18.77 -12.11
C THR A 71 17.23 -19.53 -10.89
N LEU A 72 16.75 -19.17 -9.69
CA LEU A 72 17.24 -19.63 -8.40
C LEU A 72 16.06 -19.87 -7.42
N PRO A 73 15.13 -20.80 -7.74
CA PRO A 73 13.91 -21.02 -6.94
C PRO A 73 14.20 -21.39 -5.48
N TRP A 74 15.26 -22.16 -5.23
CA TRP A 74 15.71 -22.49 -3.88
C TRP A 74 16.14 -21.27 -3.07
N ILE A 75 16.75 -20.27 -3.70
CA ILE A 75 17.15 -19.02 -3.03
C ILE A 75 15.90 -18.22 -2.68
N SER A 76 14.91 -18.16 -3.56
CA SER A 76 13.64 -17.49 -3.28
C SER A 76 12.97 -18.08 -2.04
N VAL A 77 12.89 -19.41 -1.94
CA VAL A 77 12.35 -20.08 -0.75
C VAL A 77 13.22 -19.80 0.48
N ALA A 78 14.55 -19.84 0.37
CA ALA A 78 15.44 -19.54 1.49
C ALA A 78 15.30 -18.10 2.01
N LEU A 79 15.01 -17.13 1.13
CA LEU A 79 14.72 -15.74 1.51
C LEU A 79 13.47 -15.62 2.39
N THR A 80 12.51 -16.53 2.28
CA THR A 80 11.41 -16.62 3.26
C THR A 80 11.95 -16.70 4.69
N GLY A 81 12.95 -17.55 4.93
CA GLY A 81 13.57 -17.69 6.25
C GLY A 81 14.21 -16.38 6.73
N PHE A 82 14.84 -15.63 5.82
CA PHE A 82 15.36 -14.30 6.10
C PHE A 82 14.23 -13.30 6.47
N TRP A 83 13.14 -13.28 5.71
CA TRP A 83 12.00 -12.40 6.00
C TRP A 83 11.32 -12.72 7.34
N VAL A 84 11.13 -14.00 7.65
CA VAL A 84 10.60 -14.46 8.94
C VAL A 84 11.54 -14.07 10.08
N TRP A 85 12.84 -14.32 9.93
CA TRP A 85 13.83 -13.92 10.94
C TRP A 85 13.81 -12.41 11.19
N LEU A 86 13.85 -11.61 10.12
CA LEU A 86 13.84 -10.15 10.20
C LEU A 86 12.53 -9.65 10.82
N SER A 87 11.41 -10.26 10.46
CA SER A 87 10.10 -9.98 11.03
C SER A 87 10.11 -10.20 12.54
N LEU A 88 10.52 -11.38 13.01
CA LEU A 88 10.57 -11.70 14.44
C LEU A 88 11.55 -10.80 15.20
N PHE A 89 12.69 -10.46 14.57
CA PHE A 89 13.65 -9.51 15.12
C PHE A 89 13.02 -8.13 15.33
N LEU A 90 12.26 -7.62 14.35
CA LEU A 90 11.54 -6.34 14.47
C LEU A 90 10.37 -6.41 15.47
N MET A 91 9.70 -7.56 15.57
CA MET A 91 8.64 -7.80 16.55
C MET A 91 9.16 -7.88 17.99
N SER A 92 10.46 -8.12 18.21
CA SER A 92 11.04 -8.15 19.55
C SER A 92 11.06 -6.80 20.27
N ARG A 93 10.84 -5.69 19.56
CA ARG A 93 10.87 -4.32 20.12
C ARG A 93 9.54 -3.62 19.88
N SER A 94 8.99 -2.96 20.91
CA SER A 94 7.70 -2.26 20.83
C SER A 94 7.63 -1.24 19.69
N ASN A 95 8.72 -0.49 19.46
CA ASN A 95 8.76 0.59 18.49
C ASN A 95 8.79 0.09 17.02
N THR A 96 9.27 -1.14 16.79
CA THR A 96 9.35 -1.73 15.45
C THR A 96 8.34 -2.85 15.23
N TYR A 97 7.52 -3.16 16.25
CA TYR A 97 6.62 -4.30 16.23
C TYR A 97 5.71 -4.32 15.01
N VAL A 98 5.14 -3.17 14.66
CA VAL A 98 4.20 -3.06 13.52
C VAL A 98 4.85 -3.39 12.18
N TRP A 99 6.14 -3.08 12.00
CA TRP A 99 6.89 -3.38 10.79
C TRP A 99 7.27 -4.85 10.73
N GLY A 100 7.65 -5.42 11.86
CA GLY A 100 7.89 -6.86 11.97
C GLY A 100 6.61 -7.66 11.72
N ASP A 101 5.47 -7.20 12.26
CA ASP A 101 4.15 -7.78 12.04
C ASP A 101 3.77 -7.72 10.55
N LEU A 102 3.86 -6.55 9.92
CA LEU A 102 3.59 -6.42 8.48
C LEU A 102 4.49 -7.33 7.62
N LEU A 103 5.79 -7.37 7.92
CA LEU A 103 6.76 -8.23 7.23
C LEU A 103 6.48 -9.72 7.47
N PHE A 104 5.91 -10.08 8.61
CA PHE A 104 5.49 -11.45 8.90
C PHE A 104 4.42 -11.92 7.91
N GLY A 105 3.39 -11.08 7.71
CA GLY A 105 2.35 -11.34 6.72
C GLY A 105 2.90 -11.47 5.30
N PHE A 106 3.78 -10.54 4.92
CA PHE A 106 4.48 -10.57 3.64
C PHE A 106 5.31 -11.85 3.44
N SER A 107 5.96 -12.36 4.50
CA SER A 107 6.76 -13.57 4.42
C SER A 107 5.93 -14.78 3.97
N TRP A 108 4.64 -14.83 4.34
CA TRP A 108 3.74 -15.88 3.88
C TRP A 108 3.40 -15.78 2.41
N SER A 109 3.06 -14.58 1.93
CA SER A 109 2.84 -14.34 0.49
C SER A 109 4.10 -14.62 -0.34
N TRP A 110 5.29 -14.24 0.15
CA TRP A 110 6.55 -14.56 -0.50
C TRP A 110 6.81 -16.07 -0.53
N LEU A 111 6.56 -16.80 0.56
CA LEU A 111 6.74 -18.24 0.59
C LEU A 111 5.87 -18.95 -0.46
N THR A 112 4.59 -18.62 -0.49
CA THR A 112 3.62 -19.24 -1.39
C THR A 112 3.89 -18.85 -2.85
N GLY A 113 4.20 -17.58 -3.10
CA GLY A 113 4.66 -17.09 -4.39
C GLY A 113 5.91 -17.84 -4.86
N SER A 114 6.91 -17.98 -3.99
CA SER A 114 8.15 -18.70 -4.29
C SER A 114 7.91 -20.18 -4.64
N ILE A 115 7.04 -20.86 -3.91
CA ILE A 115 6.68 -22.27 -4.17
C ILE A 115 5.94 -22.39 -5.50
N TYR A 116 4.89 -21.57 -5.70
CA TYR A 116 4.07 -21.66 -6.90
C TYR A 116 4.88 -21.30 -8.15
N TRP A 117 5.49 -20.12 -8.18
CA TRP A 117 6.22 -19.62 -9.35
C TRP A 117 7.53 -20.37 -9.62
N GLY A 118 8.12 -20.99 -8.60
CA GLY A 118 9.35 -21.79 -8.73
C GLY A 118 9.11 -23.15 -9.37
N TRP A 119 8.04 -23.86 -8.99
CA TRP A 119 7.85 -25.27 -9.37
C TRP A 119 6.49 -25.62 -9.98
N LEU A 120 5.43 -24.88 -9.63
CA LEU A 120 4.04 -25.26 -9.94
C LEU A 120 3.37 -24.36 -10.99
N ARG A 121 4.09 -23.34 -11.49
CA ARG A 121 3.60 -22.35 -12.47
C ARG A 121 3.04 -22.91 -13.78
N TRP A 122 3.35 -24.17 -14.10
CA TRP A 122 2.92 -24.82 -15.33
C TRP A 122 1.40 -25.02 -15.40
N GLU A 123 0.71 -25.08 -14.25
CA GLU A 123 -0.74 -25.19 -14.18
C GLU A 123 -1.33 -24.07 -13.31
N PRO A 124 -2.05 -23.10 -13.92
CA PRO A 124 -2.65 -21.96 -13.23
C PRO A 124 -3.58 -22.35 -12.08
N LEU A 125 -4.28 -23.48 -12.18
CA LEU A 125 -5.21 -23.91 -11.13
C LEU A 125 -4.55 -24.25 -9.79
N TRP A 126 -3.22 -24.46 -9.76
CA TRP A 126 -2.48 -24.61 -8.51
C TRP A 126 -2.16 -23.29 -7.82
N HIS A 127 -2.32 -22.15 -8.48
CA HIS A 127 -1.97 -20.84 -7.93
C HIS A 127 -2.69 -20.58 -6.61
N LEU A 128 -4.03 -20.55 -6.65
CA LEU A 128 -4.84 -20.27 -5.48
C LEU A 128 -4.67 -21.29 -4.32
N PRO A 129 -4.68 -22.62 -4.54
CA PRO A 129 -4.42 -23.58 -3.47
C PRO A 129 -3.09 -23.37 -2.75
N ILE A 130 -2.03 -23.02 -3.49
CA ILE A 130 -0.70 -22.80 -2.90
C ILE A 130 -0.66 -21.49 -2.12
N GLU A 131 -1.20 -20.40 -2.67
CA GLU A 131 -1.34 -19.11 -1.98
C GLU A 131 -2.15 -19.22 -0.69
N ALA A 132 -3.11 -20.15 -0.63
CA ALA A 132 -3.94 -20.39 0.54
C ALA A 132 -3.30 -21.29 1.62
N ILE A 133 -2.10 -21.85 1.43
CA ILE A 133 -1.47 -22.76 2.42
C ILE A 133 -1.25 -22.09 3.78
N ALA A 134 -0.93 -20.80 3.80
CA ALA A 134 -0.71 -20.05 5.04
C ALA A 134 -2.02 -19.58 5.71
N LEU A 135 -3.17 -19.71 5.04
CA LEU A 135 -4.46 -19.23 5.54
C LEU A 135 -4.88 -19.82 6.89
N PRO A 136 -4.81 -21.15 7.13
CA PRO A 136 -5.16 -21.72 8.43
C PRO A 136 -4.31 -21.14 9.57
N PHE A 137 -3.03 -20.88 9.29
CA PHE A 137 -2.11 -20.30 10.26
C PHE A 137 -2.44 -18.82 10.53
N ALA A 138 -2.72 -18.03 9.49
CA ALA A 138 -3.13 -16.64 9.63
C ALA A 138 -4.44 -16.49 10.44
N ILE A 139 -5.42 -17.37 10.19
CA ILE A 139 -6.68 -17.43 10.97
C ILE A 139 -6.38 -17.74 12.43
N TRP A 140 -5.52 -18.73 12.71
CA TRP A 140 -5.13 -19.08 14.07
C TRP A 140 -4.44 -17.90 14.80
N CYS A 141 -3.53 -17.20 14.14
CA CYS A 141 -2.88 -16.00 14.69
C CYS A 141 -3.89 -14.90 15.02
N LEU A 142 -4.83 -14.62 14.11
CA LEU A 142 -5.88 -13.62 14.31
C LEU A 142 -6.81 -14.00 15.47
N TRP A 143 -7.16 -15.29 15.60
CA TRP A 143 -7.95 -15.79 16.72
C TRP A 143 -7.24 -15.59 18.07
N ARG A 144 -5.91 -15.70 18.09
CA ARG A 144 -5.07 -15.43 19.27
C ARG A 144 -4.76 -13.94 19.47
N GLY A 145 -5.23 -13.06 18.58
CA GLY A 145 -4.95 -11.63 18.62
C GLY A 145 -3.49 -11.27 18.31
N TRP A 146 -2.73 -12.18 17.70
CA TRP A 146 -1.31 -12.01 17.42
C TRP A 146 -1.08 -11.66 15.94
N GLY A 147 -0.09 -10.79 15.67
CA GLY A 147 0.29 -10.40 14.32
C GLY A 147 -0.86 -9.80 13.50
N LYS A 148 -1.67 -8.90 14.09
CA LYS A 148 -2.91 -8.44 13.45
C LYS A 148 -2.62 -7.69 12.15
N VAL A 149 -1.58 -6.88 12.06
CA VAL A 149 -1.32 -6.06 10.87
C VAL A 149 -0.86 -6.93 9.70
N GLY A 150 0.08 -7.85 9.93
CA GLY A 150 0.58 -8.78 8.91
C GLY A 150 -0.46 -9.76 8.44
N ASN A 151 -1.24 -10.35 9.35
CA ASN A 151 -2.26 -11.31 8.93
C ASN A 151 -3.37 -10.65 8.10
N TRP A 152 -3.76 -9.41 8.42
CA TRP A 152 -4.69 -8.65 7.58
C TRP A 152 -4.07 -8.21 6.24
N PHE A 153 -2.78 -7.91 6.19
CA PHE A 153 -2.05 -7.73 4.93
C PHE A 153 -2.13 -8.98 4.05
N TYR A 154 -1.77 -10.14 4.61
CA TYR A 154 -1.79 -11.42 3.90
C TYR A 154 -3.21 -11.75 3.38
N LEU A 155 -4.24 -11.55 4.22
CA LEU A 155 -5.64 -11.74 3.79
C LEU A 155 -6.04 -10.81 2.65
N GLY A 156 -5.58 -9.55 2.67
CA GLY A 156 -5.85 -8.60 1.59
C GLY A 156 -5.19 -9.02 0.28
N SER A 157 -3.92 -9.44 0.35
CA SER A 157 -3.18 -9.97 -0.81
C SER A 157 -3.85 -11.23 -1.37
N LEU A 158 -4.18 -12.20 -0.52
CA LEU A 158 -4.87 -13.43 -0.93
C LEU A 158 -6.26 -13.13 -1.54
N PHE A 159 -7.00 -12.19 -0.96
CA PHE A 159 -8.30 -11.77 -1.51
C PHE A 159 -8.17 -11.19 -2.91
N GLY A 160 -7.17 -10.32 -3.13
CA GLY A 160 -6.82 -9.83 -4.46
C GLY A 160 -6.54 -10.96 -5.44
N THR A 161 -5.66 -11.89 -5.04
CA THR A 161 -5.32 -13.08 -5.84
C THR A 161 -6.55 -13.92 -6.19
N VAL A 162 -7.43 -14.21 -5.23
CA VAL A 162 -8.68 -14.95 -5.47
C VAL A 162 -9.51 -14.27 -6.56
N LEU A 163 -9.71 -12.96 -6.46
CA LEU A 163 -10.55 -12.24 -7.42
C LEU A 163 -9.93 -12.19 -8.82
N THR A 164 -8.62 -11.96 -8.93
CA THR A 164 -7.90 -11.96 -10.21
C THR A 164 -7.88 -13.36 -10.84
N ASP A 165 -7.68 -14.42 -10.07
CA ASP A 165 -7.74 -15.81 -10.55
C ASP A 165 -9.15 -16.19 -11.04
N VAL A 166 -10.19 -15.78 -10.31
CA VAL A 166 -11.59 -15.97 -10.73
C VAL A 166 -11.87 -15.23 -12.03
N TYR A 167 -11.38 -13.99 -12.17
CA TYR A 167 -11.48 -13.24 -13.43
C TYR A 167 -10.79 -13.98 -14.58
N PHE A 168 -9.58 -14.51 -14.37
CA PHE A 168 -8.85 -15.28 -15.38
C PHE A 168 -9.59 -16.55 -15.79
N TYR A 169 -10.23 -17.20 -14.84
CA TYR A 169 -11.05 -18.38 -15.10
C TYR A 169 -12.30 -18.04 -15.93
N LEU A 170 -13.07 -17.02 -15.51
CA LEU A 170 -14.32 -16.62 -16.17
C LEU A 170 -14.11 -16.05 -17.58
N THR A 171 -12.96 -15.40 -17.82
CA THR A 171 -12.61 -14.83 -19.13
C THR A 171 -11.80 -15.77 -20.01
N ASN A 172 -11.56 -17.01 -19.57
CA ASN A 172 -10.78 -18.00 -20.30
C ASN A 172 -9.34 -17.55 -20.63
N LEU A 173 -8.68 -16.90 -19.67
CA LEU A 173 -7.27 -16.47 -19.78
C LEU A 173 -6.28 -17.57 -19.38
N MET A 174 -6.72 -18.59 -18.65
CA MET A 174 -5.87 -19.70 -18.19
C MET A 174 -5.09 -20.42 -19.32
N PRO A 175 -5.64 -20.66 -20.52
CA PRO A 175 -4.87 -21.22 -21.63
C PRO A 175 -3.68 -20.35 -22.06
N TYR A 176 -3.83 -19.02 -22.06
CA TYR A 176 -2.74 -18.10 -22.42
C TYR A 176 -1.65 -18.10 -21.35
N TRP A 177 -2.02 -18.17 -20.07
CA TRP A 177 -1.07 -18.36 -18.97
C TRP A 177 -0.25 -19.63 -19.19
N ARG A 178 -0.90 -20.78 -19.43
CA ARG A 178 -0.20 -22.06 -19.70
C ARG A 178 0.79 -21.92 -20.86
N GLN A 179 0.43 -21.22 -21.93
CA GLN A 179 1.33 -21.00 -23.06
C GLN A 179 2.55 -20.16 -22.65
N ILE A 180 2.37 -19.04 -21.95
CA ILE A 180 3.47 -18.16 -21.50
C ILE A 180 4.51 -18.93 -20.68
N MET A 181 4.09 -19.92 -19.90
CA MET A 181 5.01 -20.69 -19.04
C MET A 181 5.82 -21.75 -19.78
N ASN A 182 5.47 -22.08 -21.03
CA ASN A 182 6.08 -23.15 -21.82
C ASN A 182 6.83 -22.66 -23.07
N VAL A 183 6.76 -21.37 -23.40
CA VAL A 183 7.41 -20.80 -24.59
C VAL A 183 8.65 -19.99 -24.25
N GLU A 184 9.50 -19.80 -25.26
CA GLU A 184 10.63 -18.88 -25.20
C GLU A 184 10.15 -17.42 -25.11
N ALA A 185 10.99 -16.56 -24.50
CA ALA A 185 10.66 -15.17 -24.23
C ALA A 185 10.27 -14.37 -25.49
N GLU A 186 10.78 -14.76 -26.66
CA GLU A 186 10.50 -14.13 -27.95
C GLU A 186 9.04 -14.27 -28.38
N ILE A 187 8.35 -15.33 -27.94
CA ILE A 187 6.97 -15.65 -28.32
C ILE A 187 5.96 -15.03 -27.33
N VAL A 188 6.39 -14.75 -26.10
CA VAL A 188 5.54 -14.19 -25.02
C VAL A 188 4.73 -12.95 -25.45
N PRO A 189 5.30 -11.96 -26.17
CA PRO A 189 4.55 -10.79 -26.61
C PRO A 189 3.33 -11.12 -27.48
N SER A 190 3.45 -12.13 -28.36
CA SER A 190 2.34 -12.56 -29.22
C SER A 190 1.18 -13.20 -28.43
N ILE A 191 1.50 -13.95 -27.38
CA ILE A 191 0.51 -14.58 -26.49
C ILE A 191 -0.19 -13.51 -25.65
N LEU A 192 0.56 -12.50 -25.16
CA LEU A 192 -0.02 -11.36 -24.43
C LEU A 192 -1.00 -10.56 -25.30
N LYS A 193 -0.67 -10.32 -26.58
CA LYS A 193 -1.59 -9.68 -27.53
C LYS A 193 -2.86 -10.51 -27.74
N ALA A 194 -2.73 -11.83 -27.86
CA ALA A 194 -3.87 -12.71 -28.01
C ALA A 194 -4.76 -12.75 -26.74
N ALA A 195 -4.16 -12.73 -25.55
CA ALA A 195 -4.87 -12.58 -24.29
C ALA A 195 -5.58 -11.22 -24.17
N LEU A 196 -4.94 -10.13 -24.65
CA LEU A 196 -5.55 -8.80 -24.69
C LEU A 196 -6.83 -8.77 -25.53
N VAL A 197 -6.85 -9.46 -26.68
CA VAL A 197 -8.07 -9.59 -27.50
C VAL A 197 -9.20 -10.24 -26.72
N GLN A 198 -8.90 -11.25 -25.90
CA GLN A 198 -9.89 -11.92 -25.04
C GLN A 198 -10.44 -10.96 -23.97
N VAL A 199 -9.57 -10.17 -23.34
CA VAL A 199 -9.95 -9.13 -22.37
C VAL A 199 -10.83 -8.04 -23.00
N GLN A 200 -10.57 -7.68 -24.25
CA GLN A 200 -11.30 -6.64 -24.98
C GLN A 200 -12.69 -7.06 -25.46
N THR A 201 -13.08 -8.34 -25.32
CA THR A 201 -14.45 -8.78 -25.59
C THR A 201 -15.45 -8.10 -24.64
N PRO A 202 -16.72 -7.90 -25.04
CA PRO A 202 -17.73 -7.28 -24.15
C PRO A 202 -17.87 -8.01 -22.80
N LEU A 203 -17.78 -9.34 -22.81
CA LEU A 203 -17.84 -10.15 -21.60
C LEU A 203 -16.56 -10.01 -20.76
N GLY A 204 -15.38 -9.95 -21.39
CA GLY A 204 -14.11 -9.68 -20.72
C GLY A 204 -14.12 -8.32 -20.01
N GLN A 205 -14.56 -7.27 -20.70
CA GLN A 205 -14.69 -5.92 -20.13
C GLN A 205 -15.71 -5.86 -19.00
N LEU A 206 -16.84 -6.57 -19.12
CA LEU A 206 -17.84 -6.65 -18.05
C LEU A 206 -17.24 -7.27 -16.78
N TRP A 207 -16.55 -8.40 -16.90
CA TRP A 207 -15.90 -9.04 -15.76
C TRP A 207 -14.76 -8.20 -15.19
N ALA A 208 -14.00 -7.49 -16.04
CA ALA A 208 -12.95 -6.56 -15.59
C ALA A 208 -13.54 -5.38 -14.80
N LEU A 209 -14.69 -4.83 -15.24
CA LEU A 209 -15.40 -3.79 -14.51
C LEU A 209 -15.89 -4.31 -13.15
N ILE A 210 -16.51 -5.49 -13.12
CA ILE A 210 -16.97 -6.13 -11.87
C ILE A 210 -15.80 -6.33 -10.91
N LEU A 211 -14.68 -6.87 -11.39
CA LEU A 211 -13.44 -7.06 -10.63
C LEU A 211 -12.94 -5.73 -10.05
N GLY A 212 -12.81 -4.71 -10.90
CA GLY A 212 -12.33 -3.39 -10.49
C GLY A 212 -13.21 -2.74 -9.43
N VAL A 213 -14.54 -2.79 -9.60
CA VAL A 213 -15.49 -2.26 -8.60
C VAL A 213 -15.38 -3.02 -7.27
N LEU A 214 -15.24 -4.35 -7.31
CA LEU A 214 -15.07 -5.17 -6.10
C LEU A 214 -13.79 -4.81 -5.36
N LEU A 215 -12.64 -4.78 -6.05
CA LEU A 215 -11.34 -4.46 -5.47
C LEU A 215 -11.31 -3.03 -4.93
N LEU A 216 -11.85 -2.05 -5.66
CA LEU A 216 -11.95 -0.66 -5.18
C LEU A 216 -12.81 -0.59 -3.93
N SER A 217 -13.99 -1.22 -3.94
CA SER A 217 -14.90 -1.18 -2.79
C SER A 217 -14.26 -1.82 -1.57
N VAL A 218 -13.79 -3.06 -1.69
CA VAL A 218 -13.18 -3.81 -0.58
C VAL A 218 -11.86 -3.19 -0.13
N GLY A 219 -11.12 -2.53 -1.02
CA GLY A 219 -9.89 -1.82 -0.70
C GLY A 219 -10.11 -0.49 0.04
N PHE A 220 -11.10 0.30 -0.37
CA PHE A 220 -11.36 1.63 0.22
C PHE A 220 -12.24 1.59 1.48
N LEU A 221 -13.25 0.73 1.55
CA LEU A 221 -14.17 0.68 2.70
C LEU A 221 -13.45 0.51 4.06
N PRO A 222 -12.44 -0.37 4.19
CA PRO A 222 -11.68 -0.53 5.43
C PRO A 222 -10.91 0.71 5.88
N LEU A 223 -10.47 1.55 4.95
CA LEU A 223 -9.68 2.74 5.28
C LEU A 223 -10.47 3.74 6.13
N ALA A 224 -11.81 3.76 6.00
CA ALA A 224 -12.69 4.57 6.83
C ALA A 224 -12.62 4.23 8.33
N ARG A 225 -12.13 3.03 8.69
CA ARG A 225 -12.05 2.57 10.09
C ARG A 225 -10.85 3.13 10.85
N GLN A 226 -9.87 3.75 10.19
CA GLN A 226 -8.67 4.35 10.80
C GLN A 226 -7.83 3.41 11.71
N GLN A 227 -7.86 2.09 11.48
CA GLN A 227 -7.03 1.14 12.23
C GLN A 227 -5.92 0.56 11.32
N ASN A 228 -4.72 0.41 11.89
CA ASN A 228 -3.51 -0.02 11.18
C ASN A 228 -3.70 -1.26 10.28
N HIS A 229 -4.36 -2.31 10.78
CA HIS A 229 -4.57 -3.54 10.02
C HIS A 229 -5.53 -3.37 8.83
N TRP A 230 -6.50 -2.47 8.92
CA TRP A 230 -7.37 -2.15 7.79
C TRP A 230 -6.65 -1.38 6.69
N TYR A 231 -5.67 -0.54 7.05
CA TYR A 231 -4.78 0.11 6.08
C TYR A 231 -3.84 -0.89 5.41
N ALA A 232 -3.37 -1.90 6.15
CA ALA A 232 -2.57 -2.98 5.59
C ALA A 232 -3.38 -3.84 4.60
N PHE A 233 -4.59 -4.26 5.01
CA PHE A 233 -5.52 -4.98 4.14
C PHE A 233 -5.89 -4.17 2.90
N GLY A 234 -6.34 -2.93 3.06
CA GLY A 234 -6.74 -2.06 1.95
C GLY A 234 -5.59 -1.76 1.00
N GLY A 235 -4.38 -1.53 1.52
CA GLY A 235 -3.17 -1.35 0.71
C GLY A 235 -2.82 -2.59 -0.12
N ALA A 236 -2.98 -3.79 0.45
CA ALA A 236 -2.76 -5.04 -0.26
C ALA A 236 -3.82 -5.31 -1.34
N VAL A 237 -5.10 -5.01 -1.08
CA VAL A 237 -6.18 -5.17 -2.08
C VAL A 237 -6.07 -4.16 -3.21
N LEU A 238 -5.83 -2.87 -2.90
CA LEU A 238 -5.74 -1.84 -3.94
C LEU A 238 -4.48 -1.98 -4.80
N SER A 239 -3.41 -2.56 -4.27
CA SER A 239 -2.21 -2.85 -5.06
C SER A 239 -2.42 -3.96 -6.09
N THR A 240 -3.41 -4.85 -5.91
CA THR A 240 -3.82 -5.80 -6.95
C THR A 240 -4.24 -5.07 -8.22
N ILE A 241 -5.02 -3.99 -8.10
CA ILE A 241 -5.41 -3.15 -9.26
C ILE A 241 -4.17 -2.55 -9.94
N LEU A 242 -3.20 -2.10 -9.14
CA LEU A 242 -1.96 -1.51 -9.66
C LEU A 242 -1.16 -2.55 -10.46
N VAL A 243 -0.96 -3.74 -9.88
CA VAL A 243 -0.24 -4.85 -10.53
C VAL A 243 -0.97 -5.30 -11.80
N ASP A 244 -2.29 -5.49 -11.74
CA ASP A 244 -3.09 -5.89 -12.90
C ASP A 244 -3.06 -4.84 -14.02
N THR A 245 -3.08 -3.55 -13.66
CA THR A 245 -2.92 -2.46 -14.63
C THR A 245 -1.54 -2.46 -15.26
N LEU A 246 -0.47 -2.74 -14.50
CA LEU A 246 0.88 -2.87 -15.05
C LEU A 246 0.97 -4.03 -16.05
N PHE A 247 0.37 -5.19 -15.75
CA PHE A 247 0.33 -6.31 -16.68
C PHE A 247 -0.51 -6.02 -17.91
N LEU A 248 -1.63 -5.32 -17.77
CA LEU A 248 -2.45 -4.88 -18.90
C LEU A 248 -1.68 -3.91 -19.80
N LEU A 249 -0.97 -2.94 -19.23
CA LEU A 249 -0.12 -2.02 -19.98
C LEU A 249 1.02 -2.77 -20.68
N ALA A 250 1.65 -3.74 -20.00
CA ALA A 250 2.66 -4.59 -20.62
C ALA A 250 2.09 -5.35 -21.84
N ALA A 251 0.85 -5.84 -21.77
CA ALA A 251 0.19 -6.49 -22.91
C ALA A 251 -0.13 -5.52 -24.06
N VAL A 252 -0.48 -4.26 -23.76
CA VAL A 252 -0.74 -3.21 -24.75
C VAL A 252 0.55 -2.78 -25.46
N PHE A 253 1.68 -2.72 -24.75
CA PHE A 253 2.98 -2.28 -25.27
C PHE A 253 3.91 -3.42 -25.73
N ALA A 254 3.47 -4.68 -25.62
CA ALA A 254 4.16 -5.86 -26.14
C ALA A 254 4.24 -5.88 -27.68
#